data_AF-D3CTP4-F1
#
_entry.id   AF-D3CTP4-F1
#
_cell.length_a   1.000
_cell.length_b   1.000
_cell.length_c   1.000
_cell.angle_alpha   90.00
_cell.angle_beta   90.00
_cell.angle_gamma   90.00
#
_symmetry.space_group_name_H-M   'P 1'
#
loop_
_entity.id
_entity.type
_entity.pdbx_description
1 polymer ?
#
loop_
_entity_poly.entity_id
_entity_poly.type
_entity_poly.pdbx_seq_one_letter_code
_entity_poly.pdbx_strand_id
1 'polypeptide(L)'
;MARSGRFRRKLMCTAIVGFLAAGVPAAAGAPPASGTAASTSPNAVIVWDRNAQTAIWDVAGQQPQVQARSFAMVHGAVYDAVNAISGRPYEPYLSAPRTNGRESVNAAVGTAAFQVLSSLFPAQQARLQAQYDEWMATVPDSAAKRGGVSVGSQTAAAMIRARQDDGAFGDPAWPVGEPSPASGGRPRPPTPPTRRGWRSSSRSSCRVRRCSAAPARPR
;
A
#
# COMPACT_ATOMS: atom_id res chain seq x y z
N MET A 1 -61.62 29.09 49.49
CA MET A 1 -60.42 28.21 49.45
C MET A 1 -59.20 29.12 49.58
N ALA A 2 -58.61 29.25 50.77
CA ALA A 2 -57.41 28.51 51.22
C ALA A 2 -56.18 28.83 50.35
N ARG A 3 -54.97 29.13 50.85
CA ARG A 3 -54.39 29.47 52.16
C ARG A 3 -52.90 29.77 51.84
N SER A 4 -52.25 30.67 52.57
CA SER A 4 -50.80 30.67 52.91
C SER A 4 -49.73 30.53 51.79
N GLY A 5 -48.67 31.33 51.70
CA GLY A 5 -48.09 32.31 52.63
C GLY A 5 -46.55 32.23 52.62
N ARG A 6 -45.92 33.41 52.65
CA ARG A 6 -44.65 33.79 53.34
C ARG A 6 -43.35 33.08 52.90
N PHE A 7 -42.18 33.70 52.79
CA PHE A 7 -41.39 34.43 53.81
C PHE A 7 -40.28 35.23 53.05
N ARG A 8 -40.11 36.55 53.27
CA ARG A 8 -39.13 37.20 54.19
C ARG A 8 -37.66 36.87 53.82
N ARG A 9 -36.70 37.81 53.76
CA ARG A 9 -36.49 39.03 54.56
C ARG A 9 -35.44 39.91 53.87
N LYS A 10 -35.68 41.23 53.84
CA LYS A 10 -34.64 42.27 53.72
C LYS A 10 -33.79 42.27 55.00
N LEU A 11 -32.51 42.59 54.91
CA LEU A 11 -31.85 43.56 55.80
C LEU A 11 -30.47 43.97 55.25
N MET A 12 -30.33 45.28 55.00
CA MET A 12 -29.04 46.00 54.99
C MET A 12 -28.41 45.97 56.38
N CYS A 13 -27.08 45.99 56.46
CA CYS A 13 -26.33 46.78 57.43
C CYS A 13 -24.89 47.01 56.94
N THR A 14 -24.48 48.27 57.06
CA THR A 14 -23.23 48.90 56.64
C THR A 14 -22.07 48.73 57.63
N ALA A 15 -20.85 48.89 57.09
CA ALA A 15 -19.66 49.58 57.64
C ALA A 15 -18.44 48.78 58.15
N ILE A 16 -17.36 48.87 57.33
CA ILE A 16 -15.95 49.25 57.62
C ILE A 16 -15.10 48.36 58.54
N VAL A 17 -13.95 47.88 58.04
CA VAL A 17 -12.56 48.15 58.51
C VAL A 17 -11.58 47.52 57.50
N GLY A 18 -10.53 48.26 57.16
CA GLY A 18 -9.65 47.98 56.02
C GLY A 18 -8.57 46.93 56.24
N PHE A 19 -7.93 46.57 55.13
CA PHE A 19 -6.54 46.12 55.11
C PHE A 19 -5.94 46.46 53.75
N LEU A 20 -4.90 47.30 53.76
CA LEU A 20 -4.02 47.55 52.63
C LEU A 20 -3.14 46.31 52.42
N ALA A 21 -3.23 45.67 51.25
CA ALA A 21 -2.17 44.81 50.74
C ALA A 21 -2.23 44.81 49.21
N ALA A 22 -1.16 45.27 48.59
CA ALA A 22 -0.97 45.31 47.14
C ALA A 22 -1.01 43.89 46.55
N GLY A 23 -2.00 43.62 45.70
CA GLY A 23 -2.12 42.41 44.91
C GLY A 23 -1.83 42.70 43.44
N VAL A 24 -0.76 42.10 42.93
CA VAL A 24 -0.39 42.05 41.50
C VAL A 24 -1.56 41.54 40.63
N PRO A 25 -1.91 42.18 39.50
CA PRO A 25 -2.82 41.58 38.55
C PRO A 25 -2.07 40.51 37.74
N ALA A 26 -2.29 39.24 38.07
CA ALA A 26 -1.95 38.14 37.18
C ALA A 26 -2.95 38.15 36.01
N ALA A 27 -2.56 38.77 34.90
CA ALA A 27 -3.26 38.62 33.63
C ALA A 27 -3.23 37.14 33.24
N ALA A 28 -4.41 36.50 33.20
CA ALA A 28 -4.58 35.18 32.65
C ALA A 28 -4.33 35.24 31.13
N GLY A 29 -3.07 35.05 30.74
CA GLY A 29 -2.71 34.78 29.35
C GLY A 29 -3.26 33.41 28.98
N ALA A 30 -4.32 33.38 28.19
CA ALA A 30 -4.71 32.17 27.48
C ALA A 30 -3.51 31.70 26.65
N PRO A 31 -3.12 30.40 26.71
CA PRO A 31 -2.06 29.91 25.84
C PRO A 31 -2.48 30.11 24.38
N PRO A 32 -1.56 30.49 23.48
CA PRO A 32 -1.86 30.51 22.06
C PRO A 32 -2.28 29.11 21.64
N ALA A 33 -3.46 28.99 21.04
CA ALA A 33 -3.92 27.77 20.39
C ALA A 33 -2.84 27.33 19.40
N SER A 34 -2.08 26.31 19.78
CA SER A 34 -1.02 25.77 18.95
C SER A 34 -1.65 25.08 17.77
N GLY A 35 -1.41 25.65 16.59
CA GLY A 35 -1.39 25.03 15.26
C GLY A 35 -2.50 24.06 14.93
N THR A 36 -3.36 24.44 13.98
CA THR A 36 -4.00 23.46 13.09
C THR A 36 -2.90 22.52 12.60
N ALA A 37 -2.86 21.28 13.11
CA ALA A 37 -1.98 20.26 12.58
C ALA A 37 -2.30 20.19 11.09
N ALA A 38 -1.36 20.62 10.25
CA ALA A 38 -1.51 20.48 8.81
C ALA A 38 -1.71 18.98 8.58
N SER A 39 -2.93 18.60 8.20
CA SER A 39 -3.29 17.24 7.83
C SER A 39 -2.51 16.90 6.57
N THR A 40 -1.26 16.49 6.76
CA THR A 40 -0.39 16.02 5.69
C THR A 40 -1.08 14.77 5.14
N SER A 41 -1.59 14.86 3.92
CA SER A 41 -2.14 13.70 3.24
C SER A 41 -1.08 12.60 3.23
N PRO A 42 -1.43 11.34 3.56
CA PRO A 42 -0.46 10.25 3.58
C PRO A 42 0.31 10.17 2.25
N ASN A 43 1.62 9.93 2.33
CA ASN A 43 2.43 9.77 1.12
C ASN A 43 1.99 8.49 0.37
N ALA A 44 1.56 8.66 -0.88
CA ALA A 44 1.05 7.58 -1.72
C ALA A 44 2.01 6.38 -1.82
N VAL A 45 3.31 6.65 -1.96
CA VAL A 45 4.33 5.59 -2.11
C VAL A 45 4.41 4.75 -0.83
N ILE A 46 4.33 5.38 0.35
CA ILE A 46 4.35 4.68 1.64
C ILE A 46 3.08 3.85 1.83
N VAL A 47 1.92 4.37 1.45
CA VAL A 47 0.65 3.63 1.55
C VAL A 47 0.69 2.39 0.65
N TRP A 48 1.12 2.55 -0.59
CA TRP A 48 1.14 1.46 -1.55
C TRP A 48 2.29 0.46 -1.32
N ASP A 49 3.39 0.88 -0.70
CA ASP A 49 4.41 -0.02 -0.15
C ASP A 49 3.82 -0.96 0.92
N ARG A 50 3.07 -0.42 1.89
CA ARG A 50 2.41 -1.24 2.91
C ARG A 50 1.39 -2.20 2.31
N ASN A 51 0.60 -1.75 1.33
CA ASN A 51 -0.35 -2.61 0.62
C ASN A 51 0.38 -3.74 -0.14
N ALA A 52 1.53 -3.44 -0.74
CA ALA A 52 2.37 -4.43 -1.40
C ALA A 52 2.96 -5.43 -0.41
N GLN A 53 3.45 -4.98 0.75
CA GLN A 53 3.92 -5.85 1.84
C GLN A 53 2.83 -6.82 2.27
N THR A 54 1.62 -6.34 2.55
CA THR A 54 0.51 -7.23 2.92
C THR A 54 0.14 -8.18 1.78
N ALA A 55 0.11 -7.72 0.53
CA ALA A 55 -0.24 -8.57 -0.60
C ALA A 55 0.79 -9.69 -0.84
N ILE A 56 2.09 -9.35 -0.78
CA ILE A 56 3.21 -10.21 -1.17
C ILE A 56 3.64 -11.11 -0.01
N TRP A 57 3.81 -10.54 1.17
CA TRP A 57 4.31 -11.22 2.36
C TRP A 57 3.17 -11.88 3.15
N ASP A 58 2.24 -11.09 3.68
CA ASP A 58 1.25 -11.60 4.65
C ASP A 58 0.23 -12.54 4.01
N VAL A 59 -0.33 -12.15 2.86
CA VAL A 59 -1.44 -12.88 2.23
C VAL A 59 -0.92 -13.94 1.27
N ALA A 60 0.03 -13.60 0.38
CA ALA A 60 0.53 -14.56 -0.60
C ALA A 60 1.60 -15.51 -0.04
N GLY A 61 2.30 -15.14 1.04
CA GLY A 61 3.34 -15.98 1.64
C GLY A 61 4.43 -16.36 0.64
N GLN A 62 4.77 -15.46 -0.29
CA GLN A 62 5.72 -15.76 -1.36
C GLN A 62 7.10 -16.11 -0.78
N GLN A 63 7.82 -17.04 -1.41
CA GLN A 63 9.19 -17.33 -0.99
C GLN A 63 10.10 -16.11 -1.25
N PRO A 64 11.11 -15.83 -0.40
CA PRO A 64 11.89 -14.58 -0.44
C PRO A 64 12.41 -14.19 -1.83
N GLN A 65 12.89 -15.16 -2.61
CA GLN A 65 13.38 -14.92 -3.97
C GLN A 65 12.30 -14.50 -4.97
N VAL A 66 11.05 -14.92 -4.78
CA VAL A 66 9.90 -14.49 -5.61
C VAL A 66 9.39 -13.12 -5.15
N GLN A 67 9.43 -12.86 -3.84
CA GLN A 67 9.00 -11.59 -3.26
C GLN A 67 9.76 -10.40 -3.85
N ALA A 68 11.09 -10.51 -3.92
CA ALA A 68 11.93 -9.44 -4.47
C ALA A 68 11.50 -9.02 -5.88
N ARG A 69 11.11 -10.00 -6.73
CA ARG A 69 10.59 -9.72 -8.07
C ARG A 69 9.24 -9.02 -8.03
N SER A 70 8.32 -9.48 -7.20
CA SER A 70 7.00 -8.86 -7.05
C SER A 70 7.10 -7.40 -6.59
N PHE A 71 7.94 -7.12 -5.58
CA PHE A 71 8.20 -5.75 -5.14
C PHE A 71 8.85 -4.90 -6.23
N ALA A 72 9.87 -5.43 -6.93
CA ALA A 72 10.53 -4.70 -8.02
C ALA A 72 9.55 -4.32 -9.14
N MET A 73 8.58 -5.19 -9.46
CA MET A 73 7.53 -4.86 -10.42
C MET A 73 6.65 -3.71 -9.94
N VAL A 74 6.15 -3.79 -8.70
CA VAL A 74 5.27 -2.75 -8.13
C VAL A 74 6.00 -1.40 -8.09
N HIS A 75 7.19 -1.37 -7.49
CA HIS A 75 7.94 -0.12 -7.31
C HIS A 75 8.53 0.42 -8.60
N GLY A 76 8.90 -0.42 -9.56
CA GLY A 76 9.33 0.04 -10.88
C GLY A 76 8.21 0.73 -11.66
N ALA A 77 6.98 0.21 -11.60
CA ALA A 77 5.83 0.87 -12.24
C ALA A 77 5.46 2.20 -11.54
N VAL A 78 5.58 2.24 -10.21
CA VAL A 78 5.39 3.46 -9.40
C VAL A 78 6.48 4.50 -9.72
N TYR A 79 7.73 4.08 -9.82
CA TYR A 79 8.86 4.94 -10.18
C TYR A 79 8.63 5.60 -11.54
N ASP A 80 8.27 4.82 -12.56
CA ASP A 80 7.94 5.32 -13.89
C ASP A 80 6.75 6.30 -13.88
N ALA A 81 5.73 6.04 -13.07
CA ALA A 81 4.56 6.91 -12.95
C ALA A 81 4.91 8.27 -12.33
N VAL A 82 5.70 8.26 -11.24
CA VAL A 82 6.19 9.49 -10.59
C VAL A 82 7.13 10.24 -11.53
N ASN A 83 8.03 9.53 -12.20
CA ASN A 83 8.99 10.15 -13.09
C ASN A 83 8.33 10.80 -14.31
N ALA A 84 7.31 10.16 -14.86
CA ALA A 84 6.55 10.73 -15.96
C ALA A 84 5.96 12.10 -15.62
N ILE A 85 5.46 12.30 -14.39
CA ILE A 85 4.78 13.53 -13.96
C ILE A 85 5.76 14.57 -13.40
N SER A 86 6.68 14.14 -12.53
CA SER A 86 7.52 15.04 -11.72
C SER A 86 9.02 14.80 -11.85
N GLY A 87 9.43 13.82 -12.66
CA GLY A 87 10.75 13.21 -12.59
C GLY A 87 11.88 13.91 -13.29
N ARG A 88 11.80 15.19 -13.69
CA ARG A 88 13.01 15.82 -14.26
C ARG A 88 14.05 16.01 -13.14
N PRO A 89 15.31 15.53 -13.28
CA PRO A 89 16.00 15.04 -14.50
C PRO A 89 16.18 13.51 -14.60
N TYR A 90 15.48 12.70 -13.82
CA TYR A 90 15.59 11.24 -13.79
C TYR A 90 15.06 10.55 -15.06
N GLU A 91 15.71 9.45 -15.44
CA GLU A 91 15.32 8.61 -16.58
C GLU A 91 14.27 7.57 -16.14
N PRO A 92 13.21 7.31 -16.92
CA PRO A 92 12.29 6.20 -16.65
C PRO A 92 12.99 4.84 -16.79
N TYR A 93 12.53 3.87 -16.01
CA TYR A 93 13.03 2.50 -16.07
C TYR A 93 12.55 1.75 -17.33
N LEU A 94 11.24 1.80 -17.63
CA LEU A 94 10.66 1.18 -18.82
C LEU A 94 9.90 2.15 -19.71
N SER A 95 9.13 3.07 -19.10
CA SER A 95 8.26 3.98 -19.84
C SER A 95 8.00 5.27 -19.08
N ALA A 96 8.08 6.40 -19.78
CA ALA A 96 7.52 7.66 -19.32
C ALA A 96 6.41 8.10 -20.29
N PRO A 97 5.14 7.88 -19.95
CA PRO A 97 4.03 8.50 -20.67
C PRO A 97 4.23 10.01 -20.79
N ARG A 98 3.79 10.61 -21.90
CA ARG A 98 3.85 12.07 -22.04
C ARG A 98 2.91 12.73 -21.03
N THR A 99 3.43 13.67 -20.26
CA THR A 99 2.67 14.43 -19.26
C THR A 99 2.95 15.92 -19.41
N ASN A 100 2.09 16.75 -18.84
CA ASN A 100 2.35 18.19 -18.68
C ASN A 100 2.69 18.58 -17.23
N GLY A 101 2.81 17.60 -16.34
CA GLY A 101 3.15 17.75 -14.92
C GLY A 101 2.00 18.22 -14.04
N ARG A 102 0.77 18.36 -14.57
CA ARG A 102 -0.42 18.76 -13.80
C ARG A 102 -1.24 17.56 -13.32
N GLU A 103 -0.85 16.36 -13.73
CA GLU A 103 -1.48 15.11 -13.34
C GLU A 103 -1.24 14.80 -11.85
N SER A 104 -2.19 14.12 -11.21
CA SER A 104 -2.07 13.77 -9.80
C SER A 104 -1.10 12.60 -9.62
N VAL A 105 0.04 12.87 -8.97
CA VAL A 105 1.01 11.84 -8.56
C VAL A 105 0.34 10.79 -7.68
N ASN A 106 -0.51 11.19 -6.73
CA ASN A 106 -1.21 10.26 -5.84
C ASN A 106 -2.12 9.27 -6.58
N ALA A 107 -2.85 9.75 -7.59
CA ALA A 107 -3.67 8.87 -8.44
C ALA A 107 -2.80 7.96 -9.32
N ALA A 108 -1.68 8.48 -9.84
CA ALA A 108 -0.76 7.72 -10.68
C ALA A 108 -0.07 6.57 -9.91
N VAL A 109 0.49 6.88 -8.74
CA VAL A 109 1.12 5.90 -7.84
C VAL A 109 0.12 4.80 -7.47
N GLY A 110 -1.07 5.18 -7.02
CA GLY A 110 -2.05 4.20 -6.59
C GLY A 110 -2.57 3.32 -7.70
N THR A 111 -2.79 3.89 -8.89
CA THR A 111 -3.22 3.11 -10.06
C THR A 111 -2.12 2.16 -10.54
N ALA A 112 -0.87 2.62 -10.59
CA ALA A 112 0.25 1.81 -11.01
C ALA A 112 0.44 0.59 -10.09
N ALA A 113 0.50 0.83 -8.77
CA ALA A 113 0.68 -0.22 -7.77
C ALA A 113 -0.49 -1.22 -7.76
N PHE A 114 -1.73 -0.70 -7.76
CA PHE A 114 -2.94 -1.53 -7.78
C PHE A 114 -2.98 -2.49 -8.96
N GLN A 115 -2.75 -2.00 -10.17
CA GLN A 115 -2.84 -2.83 -11.37
C GLN A 115 -1.74 -3.90 -11.42
N VAL A 116 -0.52 -3.56 -11.03
CA VAL A 116 0.57 -4.55 -10.94
C VAL A 116 0.24 -5.62 -9.90
N LEU A 117 -0.17 -5.23 -8.69
CA LEU A 117 -0.56 -6.17 -7.64
C LEU A 117 -1.74 -7.08 -8.07
N SER A 118 -2.74 -6.49 -8.71
CA SER A 118 -3.90 -7.22 -9.25
C SER A 118 -3.50 -8.25 -10.30
N SER A 119 -2.53 -7.92 -11.16
CA SER A 119 -2.00 -8.85 -12.16
C SER A 119 -1.19 -10.00 -11.56
N LEU A 120 -0.48 -9.73 -10.46
CA LEU A 120 0.35 -10.73 -9.76
C LEU A 120 -0.50 -11.64 -8.87
N PHE A 121 -1.58 -11.11 -8.28
CA PHE A 121 -2.39 -11.79 -7.28
C PHE A 121 -3.89 -11.75 -7.63
N PRO A 122 -4.35 -12.44 -8.70
CA PRO A 122 -5.77 -12.44 -9.09
C PRO A 122 -6.72 -12.91 -7.96
N ALA A 123 -6.27 -13.81 -7.10
CA ALA A 123 -7.05 -14.28 -5.94
C ALA A 123 -7.29 -13.20 -4.87
N GLN A 124 -6.51 -12.11 -4.88
CA GLN A 124 -6.64 -10.98 -3.95
C GLN A 124 -7.42 -9.79 -4.55
N GLN A 125 -7.96 -9.92 -5.76
CA GLN A 125 -8.56 -8.80 -6.52
C GLN A 125 -9.55 -7.98 -5.70
N ALA A 126 -10.48 -8.63 -4.99
CA ALA A 126 -11.51 -7.93 -4.22
C ALA A 126 -10.91 -7.07 -3.09
N ARG A 127 -9.89 -7.59 -2.38
CA ARG A 127 -9.18 -6.86 -1.32
C ARG A 127 -8.43 -5.67 -1.90
N LEU A 128 -7.69 -5.89 -2.98
CA LEU A 128 -6.91 -4.83 -3.64
C LEU A 128 -7.80 -3.75 -4.24
N GLN A 129 -8.96 -4.13 -4.80
CA GLN A 129 -9.94 -3.20 -5.34
C GLN A 129 -10.51 -2.30 -4.23
N ALA A 130 -10.89 -2.87 -3.07
CA ALA A 130 -11.37 -2.09 -1.95
C ALA A 130 -10.32 -1.07 -1.45
N GLN A 131 -9.05 -1.47 -1.35
CA GLN A 131 -7.96 -0.57 -0.99
C GLN A 131 -7.73 0.53 -2.03
N TYR A 132 -7.87 0.19 -3.33
CA TYR A 132 -7.77 1.16 -4.40
C TYR A 132 -8.92 2.17 -4.37
N ASP A 133 -10.16 1.71 -4.17
CA ASP A 133 -11.34 2.57 -4.12
C ASP A 133 -11.28 3.52 -2.93
N GLU A 134 -10.87 3.03 -1.75
CA GLU A 134 -10.62 3.84 -0.56
C GLU A 134 -9.55 4.90 -0.82
N TRP A 135 -8.42 4.52 -1.41
CA TRP A 135 -7.35 5.46 -1.77
C TRP A 135 -7.85 6.52 -2.76
N MET A 136 -8.57 6.10 -3.79
CA MET A 136 -9.07 7.01 -4.82
C MET A 136 -10.16 7.94 -4.31
N ALA A 137 -10.91 7.57 -3.26
CA ALA A 137 -11.84 8.47 -2.58
C ALA A 137 -11.13 9.64 -1.89
N THR A 138 -9.87 9.48 -1.48
CA THR A 138 -9.06 10.56 -0.89
C THR A 138 -8.54 11.57 -1.92
N VAL A 139 -8.53 11.21 -3.21
CA VAL A 139 -8.04 12.08 -4.28
C VAL A 139 -9.22 12.85 -4.90
N PRO A 140 -9.21 14.20 -4.90
CA PRO A 140 -10.28 15.00 -5.46
C PRO A 140 -10.56 14.70 -6.93
N ASP A 141 -11.84 14.52 -7.28
CA ASP A 141 -12.26 14.29 -8.65
C ASP A 141 -11.96 15.49 -9.54
N SER A 142 -11.03 15.29 -10.46
CA SER A 142 -10.44 16.35 -11.26
C SER A 142 -9.83 15.82 -12.56
N ALA A 143 -9.52 16.72 -13.49
CA ALA A 143 -8.72 16.37 -14.66
C ALA A 143 -7.34 15.83 -14.26
N ALA A 144 -6.74 16.38 -13.19
CA ALA A 144 -5.48 15.90 -12.63
C ALA A 144 -5.57 14.44 -12.17
N LYS A 145 -6.65 14.07 -11.44
CA LYS A 145 -6.90 12.68 -11.02
C LYS A 145 -7.01 11.74 -12.22
N ARG A 146 -7.83 12.08 -13.21
CA ARG A 146 -7.98 11.26 -14.44
C ARG A 146 -6.68 11.12 -15.22
N GLY A 147 -5.91 12.20 -15.33
CA GLY A 147 -4.58 12.18 -15.92
C GLY A 147 -3.62 11.25 -15.17
N GLY A 148 -3.61 11.32 -13.84
CA GLY A 148 -2.81 10.44 -12.98
C GLY A 148 -3.18 8.97 -13.17
N VAL A 149 -4.48 8.63 -13.19
CA VAL A 149 -4.97 7.27 -13.47
C VAL A 149 -4.47 6.78 -14.84
N SER A 150 -4.54 7.61 -15.88
CA SER A 150 -4.06 7.26 -17.22
C SER A 150 -2.55 6.99 -17.23
N VAL A 151 -1.75 7.83 -16.58
CA VAL A 151 -0.30 7.64 -16.47
C VAL A 151 0.02 6.35 -15.73
N GLY A 152 -0.57 6.14 -14.54
CA GLY A 152 -0.33 4.95 -13.74
C GLY A 152 -0.74 3.65 -14.43
N SER A 153 -1.84 3.67 -15.19
CA SER A 153 -2.28 2.53 -16.00
C SER A 153 -1.27 2.16 -17.09
N GLN A 154 -0.72 3.17 -17.78
CA GLN A 154 0.28 2.94 -18.83
C GLN A 154 1.60 2.38 -18.29
N THR A 155 2.07 2.87 -17.13
CA THR A 155 3.32 2.37 -16.54
C THR A 155 3.14 0.98 -15.93
N ALA A 156 2.00 0.69 -15.30
CA ALA A 156 1.66 -0.67 -14.89
C ALA A 156 1.62 -1.64 -16.07
N ALA A 157 0.93 -1.28 -17.14
CA ALA A 157 0.86 -2.11 -18.35
C ALA A 157 2.25 -2.35 -18.96
N ALA A 158 3.12 -1.33 -18.98
CA ALA A 158 4.50 -1.46 -19.44
C ALA A 158 5.31 -2.45 -18.59
N MET A 159 5.21 -2.34 -17.27
CA MET A 159 5.87 -3.26 -16.34
C MET A 159 5.37 -4.70 -16.49
N ILE A 160 4.04 -4.89 -16.50
CA ILE A 160 3.42 -6.20 -16.62
C ILE A 160 3.88 -6.86 -17.93
N ARG A 161 3.79 -6.15 -19.06
CA ARG A 161 4.24 -6.66 -20.36
C ARG A 161 5.73 -7.02 -20.36
N ALA A 162 6.58 -6.16 -19.79
CA ALA A 162 8.01 -6.42 -19.70
C ALA A 162 8.38 -7.64 -18.82
N ARG A 163 7.42 -8.16 -18.05
CA ARG A 163 7.63 -9.24 -17.07
C ARG A 163 6.69 -10.43 -17.25
N GLN A 164 5.91 -10.49 -18.34
CA GLN A 164 5.04 -11.64 -18.61
C GLN A 164 5.85 -12.92 -18.90
N ASP A 165 6.98 -12.80 -19.60
CA ASP A 165 7.79 -13.92 -20.08
C ASP A 165 9.30 -13.78 -19.77
N ASP A 166 9.65 -13.18 -18.62
CA ASP A 166 11.05 -12.92 -18.23
C ASP A 166 11.82 -14.15 -17.72
N GLY A 167 11.28 -15.35 -17.92
CA GLY A 167 11.89 -16.62 -17.49
C GLY A 167 11.93 -16.83 -15.97
N ALA A 168 11.26 -16.00 -15.16
CA ALA A 168 11.25 -16.15 -13.70
C ALA A 168 10.53 -17.41 -13.21
N PHE A 169 9.61 -17.95 -14.02
CA PHE A 169 8.80 -19.14 -13.76
C PHE A 169 9.12 -20.30 -14.72
N GLY A 170 10.22 -20.20 -15.47
CA GLY A 170 10.64 -21.20 -16.45
C GLY A 170 11.42 -22.35 -15.81
N ASP A 171 11.67 -23.41 -16.58
CA ASP A 171 12.48 -24.52 -16.10
C ASP A 171 13.93 -24.07 -15.82
N PRO A 172 14.59 -24.60 -14.78
CA PRO A 172 16.00 -24.29 -14.52
C PRO A 172 16.86 -24.67 -15.73
N ALA A 173 17.57 -23.69 -16.30
CA ALA A 173 18.46 -23.93 -17.45
C ALA A 173 19.79 -24.60 -17.07
N TRP A 174 20.01 -24.91 -15.78
CA TRP A 174 21.21 -25.59 -15.29
C TRP A 174 20.83 -26.84 -14.51
N PRO A 175 21.58 -27.95 -14.69
CA PRO A 175 21.39 -29.14 -13.89
C PRO A 175 21.66 -28.81 -12.43
N VAL A 176 20.62 -28.90 -11.61
CA VAL A 176 20.79 -28.97 -10.16
C VAL A 176 21.46 -30.32 -9.88
N GLY A 177 22.73 -30.28 -9.47
CA GLY A 177 23.47 -31.49 -9.11
C GLY A 177 22.68 -32.34 -8.10
N GLU A 178 22.78 -33.65 -8.23
CA GLU A 178 22.14 -34.57 -7.28
C GLU A 178 22.60 -34.22 -5.86
N PRO A 179 21.69 -34.15 -4.87
CA PRO A 179 22.09 -33.88 -3.51
C PRO A 179 23.02 -35.01 -3.04
N SER A 180 24.33 -34.72 -2.94
CA SER A 180 25.24 -35.62 -2.24
C SER A 180 24.87 -35.62 -0.76
N PRO A 181 24.70 -36.79 -0.11
CA PRO A 181 24.39 -36.89 1.31
C PRO A 181 25.38 -36.13 2.21
N ALA A 182 26.59 -35.84 1.70
CA ALA A 182 27.66 -35.15 2.41
C ALA A 182 27.62 -33.61 2.32
N SER A 183 26.92 -33.01 1.35
CA SER A 183 26.93 -31.55 1.11
C SER A 183 25.56 -30.88 1.22
N GLY A 184 24.47 -31.65 1.35
CA GLY A 184 23.12 -31.13 1.50
C GLY A 184 22.85 -30.68 2.93
N GLY A 185 22.74 -29.38 3.18
CA GLY A 185 22.19 -28.86 4.42
C GLY A 185 20.87 -29.56 4.73
N ARG A 186 20.76 -30.21 5.90
CA ARG A 186 19.53 -30.87 6.34
C ARG A 186 18.47 -29.80 6.61
N PRO A 187 17.23 -29.94 6.10
CA PRO A 187 16.13 -29.08 6.53
C PRO A 187 16.03 -29.12 8.06
N ARG A 188 16.06 -27.96 8.71
CA ARG A 188 15.83 -27.85 10.15
C ARG A 188 14.31 -27.85 10.35
N PRO A 189 13.70 -28.83 11.03
CA PRO A 189 12.28 -28.78 11.32
C PRO A 189 11.95 -27.49 12.12
N PRO A 190 10.80 -26.85 11.88
CA PRO A 190 9.69 -27.27 11.02
C PRO A 190 9.78 -26.75 9.57
N THR A 191 10.90 -26.16 9.12
CA THR A 191 10.93 -25.49 7.82
C THR A 191 10.96 -26.50 6.66
N PRO A 192 9.95 -26.46 5.76
CA PRO A 192 10.02 -27.24 4.53
C PRO A 192 11.21 -26.76 3.69
N PRO A 193 11.79 -27.61 2.83
CA PRO A 193 12.90 -27.22 1.99
C PRO A 193 12.51 -26.03 1.11
N THR A 194 13.34 -24.99 1.11
CA THR A 194 13.26 -23.93 0.10
C THR A 194 13.43 -24.56 -1.28
N ARG A 195 12.59 -24.15 -2.25
CA ARG A 195 12.65 -24.71 -3.61
C ARG A 195 14.04 -24.42 -4.19
N ARG A 196 14.65 -25.44 -4.79
CA ARG A 196 16.02 -25.36 -5.32
C ARG A 196 16.04 -24.46 -6.55
N GLY A 197 16.75 -23.34 -6.46
CA GLY A 197 16.99 -22.41 -7.57
C GLY A 197 16.10 -21.17 -7.55
N TRP A 198 16.69 -20.01 -7.82
CA TRP A 198 15.99 -18.72 -7.91
C TRP A 198 14.89 -18.68 -8.99
N ARG A 199 14.94 -19.60 -9.97
CA ARG A 199 14.06 -19.60 -11.15
C ARG A 199 12.98 -20.69 -11.15
N SER A 200 12.84 -21.49 -10.09
CA SER A 200 12.00 -22.70 -10.11
C SER A 200 10.62 -22.52 -9.44
N SER A 201 9.80 -21.63 -9.97
CA SER A 201 8.38 -21.52 -9.59
C SER A 201 7.49 -22.01 -10.74
N SER A 202 6.98 -23.23 -10.60
CA SER A 202 5.88 -23.70 -11.43
C SER A 202 4.65 -22.84 -11.13
N ARG A 203 4.06 -22.15 -12.12
CA ARG A 203 2.72 -21.58 -11.96
C ARG A 203 1.78 -22.73 -11.58
N SER A 204 1.25 -22.70 -10.36
CA SER A 204 0.12 -23.53 -9.97
C SER A 204 -1.14 -22.98 -10.64
N SER A 205 -1.21 -23.13 -11.96
CA SER A 205 -2.41 -22.86 -12.74
C SER A 205 -2.82 -24.18 -13.37
N CYS A 206 -3.93 -24.74 -12.89
CA CYS A 206 -4.57 -25.95 -13.38
C CYS A 206 -4.39 -26.12 -14.89
N ARG A 207 -3.52 -27.06 -15.29
CA ARG A 207 -3.52 -27.58 -16.64
C ARG A 207 -4.68 -28.58 -16.72
N VAL A 208 -5.88 -28.10 -17.02
CA VAL A 208 -6.96 -28.94 -17.54
C VAL A 208 -6.53 -29.39 -18.94
N ARG A 209 -5.67 -30.41 -19.02
CA ARG A 209 -5.46 -31.19 -20.23
C ARG A 209 -5.53 -32.67 -19.87
N ARG A 210 -6.74 -33.20 -20.10
CA ARG A 210 -7.05 -34.59 -20.48
C ARG A 210 -6.66 -35.66 -19.47
N CYS A 211 -7.56 -35.90 -18.51
CA CYS A 211 -7.88 -37.27 -18.14
C CYS A 211 -8.59 -37.92 -19.34
N SER A 212 -7.87 -38.74 -20.11
CA SER A 212 -8.48 -39.78 -20.95
C SER A 212 -7.45 -40.90 -21.05
N ALA A 213 -7.59 -41.87 -20.16
CA ALA A 213 -6.94 -43.16 -20.27
C ALA A 213 -7.43 -43.85 -21.56
N ALA A 214 -6.50 -44.30 -22.40
CA ALA A 214 -6.78 -45.27 -23.44
C ALA A 214 -6.16 -46.60 -22.99
N PRO A 215 -6.91 -47.72 -22.92
CA PRO A 215 -6.34 -49.00 -22.53
C PRO A 215 -5.49 -49.57 -23.68
N ALA A 216 -4.34 -50.11 -23.31
CA ALA A 216 -3.45 -50.85 -24.20
C ALA A 216 -4.16 -52.06 -24.80
N ARG A 217 -4.04 -52.27 -26.12
CA ARG A 217 -4.39 -53.54 -26.77
C ARG A 217 -3.15 -54.45 -26.75
N PRO A 218 -3.28 -55.73 -26.37
CA PRO A 218 -2.21 -56.70 -26.56
C PRO A 218 -2.12 -57.13 -28.03
N ARG A 219 -0.93 -57.58 -28.40
CA ARG A 219 -0.58 -58.12 -29.73
C ARG A 219 -1.23 -59.47 -29.97
#